data_AF-A0A962CPF5-F1
#
_entry.id   AF-A0A962CPF5-F1
#
_cell.length_a   1.000
_cell.length_b   1.000
_cell.length_c   1.000
_cell.angle_alpha   90.00
_cell.angle_beta   90.00
_cell.angle_gamma   90.00
#
_symmetry.space_group_name_H-M   'P 1'
#
loop_
_entity.id
_entity.type
_entity.pdbx_description
1 polymer ?
#
loop_
_entity_poly.entity_id
_entity_poly.type
_entity_poly.pdbx_seq_one_letter_code
_entity_poly.pdbx_strand_id
1 'polypeptide(L)' 'GMGEILVEDVRSKLEMIPTVSEADVDLVFDPPWNHSMMSDAAKLETGMF' A
#
# COMPACT_ATOMS: atom_id res chain seq x y z
N GLY A 1 3.67 -8.39 -13.29
CA GLY A 1 2.28 -8.53 -12.81
C GLY A 1 1.90 -7.32 -11.97
N MET A 2 0.63 -7.09 -11.62
CA MET A 2 0.20 -5.89 -10.86
C MET A 2 0.91 -5.73 -9.50
N GLY A 3 1.26 -6.82 -8.82
CA GLY A 3 1.96 -6.77 -7.53
C GLY A 3 3.37 -6.18 -7.61
N GLU A 4 4.11 -6.47 -8.68
CA GLU A 4 5.48 -5.94 -8.86
C GLU A 4 5.48 -4.42 -9.04
N ILE A 5 4.49 -3.88 -9.76
CA ILE A 5 4.35 -2.43 -9.98
C ILE A 5 4.03 -1.72 -8.65
N LEU A 6 3.17 -2.31 -7.81
CA LEU A 6 2.83 -1.74 -6.51
C LEU A 6 4.03 -1.73 -5.56
N VAL A 7 4.80 -2.81 -5.54
CA VAL A 7 6.04 -2.92 -4.73
C VAL A 7 7.05 -1.84 -5.15
N GLU A 8 7.25 -1.67 -6.46
CA GLU A 8 8.15 -0.65 -7.01
C GLU A 8 7.70 0.78 -6.70
N ASP A 9 6.40 1.08 -6.82
CA ASP A 9 5.84 2.39 -6.51
C ASP A 9 6.00 2.73 -5.02
N VAL A 10 5.75 1.77 -4.13
CA VAL A 10 5.95 1.95 -2.68
C VAL A 10 7.42 2.19 -2.36
N ARG A 11 8.34 1.38 -2.91
CA ARG A 11 9.78 1.56 -2.70
C ARG A 11 10.24 2.93 -3.18
N SER A 12 9.88 3.31 -4.41
CA SER A 12 10.25 4.60 -5.01
C SER A 12 9.76 5.77 -4.16
N LYS A 13 8.54 5.68 -3.63
CA LYS A 13 7.98 6.72 -2.74
C LYS A 13 8.69 6.81 -1.40
N LEU A 14 9.11 5.69 -0.83
CA LEU A 14 9.86 5.65 0.42
C LEU A 14 11.28 6.19 0.24
N GLU A 15 11.95 5.86 -0.86
CA GLU A 15 13.31 6.34 -1.16
C GLU A 15 13.37 7.84 -1.49
N MET A 16 12.24 8.47 -1.85
CA MET A 16 12.17 9.93 -1.96
C MET A 16 12.32 10.65 -0.61
N ILE A 17 12.18 9.94 0.51
CA ILE A 17 12.32 10.52 1.85
C ILE A 17 13.82 10.64 2.18
N PRO A 18 14.38 11.84 2.42
CA PRO A 18 15.83 12.03 2.58
C PRO A 18 16.48 11.25 3.73
N THR A 19 15.69 10.77 4.68
CA THR A 19 16.16 10.00 5.85
C THR A 19 16.13 8.48 5.62
N VAL A 20 15.56 8.00 4.52
CA VAL A 20 15.48 6.58 4.18
C VAL A 20 16.71 6.23 3.34
N SER A 21 17.50 5.26 3.80
CA SER A 21 18.68 4.78 3.08
C SER A 21 18.36 3.65 2.12
N GLU A 22 17.44 2.77 2.51
CA GLU A 22 16.99 1.62 1.73
C GLU A 22 15.56 1.25 2.16
N ALA A 23 14.72 0.86 1.20
CA ALA A 23 13.35 0.40 1.44
C ALA A 23 13.14 -0.98 0.83
N ASP A 24 12.99 -1.99 1.69
CA ASP A 24 12.58 -3.33 1.29
C ASP A 24 11.08 -3.52 1.50
N VAL A 25 10.40 -4.06 0.49
CA VAL A 25 8.93 -4.10 0.43
C VAL A 25 8.51 -5.51 0.05
N ASP A 26 7.97 -6.22 1.03
CA ASP A 26 7.45 -7.58 0.86
C ASP A 26 5.93 -7.57 0.65
N LEU A 27 5.48 -8.13 -0.47
CA LEU A 27 4.06 -8.33 -0.73
C LEU A 27 3.58 -9.63 -0.06
N VAL A 28 2.84 -9.50 1.03
CA VAL A 28 2.24 -10.63 1.76
C VAL A 28 0.73 -10.72 1.55
N PHE A 29 0.18 -11.93 1.65
CA PHE A 29 -1.25 -12.20 1.49
C PHE A 29 -1.95 -12.65 2.78
N ASP A 30 -1.18 -12.87 3.87
CA ASP A 30 -1.66 -13.34 5.16
C ASP A 30 -1.18 -12.40 6.28
N PRO A 31 -2.07 -11.81 7.10
CA PRO A 31 -3.53 -11.92 7.04
C PRO A 31 -4.11 -11.26 5.79
N PRO A 32 -5.24 -11.78 5.26
CA PRO A 32 -5.87 -11.18 4.10
C PRO A 32 -6.39 -9.80 4.44
N TRP A 33 -6.12 -8.84 3.56
CA TRP A 33 -6.73 -7.52 3.65
C TRP A 33 -8.24 -7.62 3.50
N ASN A 34 -8.97 -6.75 4.21
CA ASN A 34 -10.41 -6.62 4.05
C ASN A 34 -10.84 -5.16 4.11
N HIS A 35 -12.01 -4.88 3.56
CA HIS A 35 -12.65 -3.55 3.51
C HIS A 35 -12.82 -2.86 4.87
N SER A 36 -12.80 -3.59 6.00
CA SER A 36 -12.81 -2.94 7.32
C SER A 36 -11.54 -2.15 7.61
N MET A 37 -10.42 -2.49 6.94
CA MET A 37 -9.14 -1.78 7.02
C MET A 37 -9.12 -0.43 6.27
N MET A 38 -10.16 -0.12 5.48
CA MET A 38 -10.30 1.20 4.86
C MET A 38 -10.76 2.25 5.86
N SER A 39 -10.31 3.48 5.69
CA SER A 39 -10.86 4.64 6.39
C SER A 39 -12.31 4.89 5.98
N ASP A 40 -13.07 5.56 6.84
CA ASP A 40 -14.48 5.87 6.57
C ASP A 40 -14.64 6.79 5.34
N ALA A 41 -13.68 7.70 5.13
CA ALA A 41 -13.62 8.53 3.92
C ALA A 41 -13.47 7.69 2.65
N ALA A 42 -12.56 6.70 2.65
CA ALA A 42 -12.36 5.82 1.51
C ALA A 42 -13.58 4.93 1.23
N LYS A 43 -14.26 4.43 2.27
CA LYS A 43 -15.50 3.68 2.12
C LYS A 43 -16.62 4.53 1.52
N LEU A 44 -16.74 5.79 1.92
CA LEU A 44 -17.73 6.72 1.40
C LEU A 44 -17.48 7.05 -0.08
N GLU A 45 -16.23 7.36 -0.45
CA GLU A 45 -15.86 7.69 -1.84
C GLU A 45 -16.07 6.51 -2.80
N THR A 46 -15.84 5.29 -2.31
CA THR A 46 -16.00 4.06 -3.10
C THR A 46 -17.44 3.51 -3.08
N GLY A 47 -18.35 4.11 -2.31
CA GLY A 47 -19.73 3.65 -2.17
C GLY A 47 -19.88 2.34 -1.39
N MET A 48 -18.90 1.98 -0.55
CA MET A 48 -18.86 0.76 0.28
C MET A 48 -19.43 0.99 1.69
N PHE A 49 -20.40 1.90 1.82
CA PHE A 49 -21.11 2.21 3.06
C PHE A 49 -22.45 1.47 3.13
#